data_AF-A0A496MSM3-F1
#
_entry.id   AF-A0A496MSM3-F1
#
_cell.length_a   1.000
_cell.length_b   1.000
_cell.length_c   1.000
_cell.angle_alpha   90.00
_cell.angle_beta   90.00
_cell.angle_gamma   90.00
#
_symmetry.space_group_name_H-M   'P 1'
#
loop_
_entity.id
_entity.type
_entity.pdbx_description
1 polymer ?
#
loop_
_entity_poly.entity_id
_entity_poly.type
_entity_poly.pdbx_seq_one_letter_code
_entity_poly.pdbx_strand_id
1 'polypeptide(L)'
;HPTWDEIDHHLTGELRDLVHQHIAHASPSAIVAALELITAAGTKTDIRHELALEIPFGEYIRRQPDFAEGVRAVLVDKRPDAQFQPKTFADVDPAPYRKILSYSAADGN
;
A
#
# COMPACT_ATOMS: atom_id res chain seq x y z
N HIS A 1 8.98 -10.21 7.36
CA HIS A 1 8.49 -10.16 5.97
C HIS A 1 9.25 -9.06 5.25
N PRO A 2 9.56 -9.22 3.95
CA PRO A 2 10.43 -8.28 3.27
C PRO A 2 9.79 -6.90 3.15
N THR A 3 10.55 -5.83 3.35
CA THR A 3 10.10 -4.46 3.09
C THR A 3 10.10 -4.17 1.58
N TRP A 4 9.45 -3.08 1.15
CA TRP A 4 9.55 -2.65 -0.24
C TRP A 4 11.01 -2.40 -0.65
N ASP A 5 11.80 -1.75 0.21
CA ASP A 5 13.20 -1.46 -0.08
C ASP A 5 14.04 -2.74 -0.25
N GLU A 6 13.76 -3.79 0.54
CA GLU A 6 14.40 -5.09 0.37
C GLU A 6 13.99 -5.76 -0.96
N ILE A 7 12.70 -5.67 -1.33
CA ILE A 7 12.22 -6.17 -2.63
C ILE A 7 12.91 -5.43 -3.77
N ASP A 8 12.92 -4.10 -3.72
CA ASP A 8 13.52 -3.24 -4.74
C ASP A 8 15.01 -3.52 -4.91
N HIS A 9 15.73 -3.73 -3.80
CA HIS A 9 17.15 -4.09 -3.82
C HIS A 9 17.42 -5.42 -4.53
N HIS A 10 16.47 -6.37 -4.49
CA HIS A 10 16.59 -7.67 -5.14
C HIS A 10 16.10 -7.70 -6.60
N LEU A 11 15.47 -6.62 -7.09
CA LEU A 11 15.08 -6.52 -8.50
C LEU A 11 16.31 -6.33 -9.38
N THR A 12 16.38 -7.08 -10.49
CA THR A 12 17.51 -7.03 -11.43
C THR A 12 17.04 -7.10 -12.88
N GLY A 13 17.87 -6.59 -13.80
CA GLY A 13 17.64 -6.64 -15.25
C GLY A 13 16.31 -6.01 -15.69
N GLU A 14 15.74 -6.57 -16.75
CA GLU A 14 14.48 -6.11 -17.37
C GLU A 14 13.30 -6.02 -16.38
N LEU A 15 13.23 -6.94 -15.41
CA LEU A 15 12.16 -6.93 -14.42
C LEU A 15 12.20 -5.66 -13.56
N ARG A 16 13.39 -5.20 -13.16
CA ARG A 16 13.55 -3.96 -12.40
C ARG A 16 13.02 -2.77 -13.19
N ASP A 17 13.42 -2.68 -14.45
CA ASP A 17 13.05 -1.59 -15.34
C ASP A 17 11.53 -1.55 -15.56
N LEU A 18 10.91 -2.71 -15.79
CA LEU A 18 9.46 -2.83 -15.92
C LEU A 18 8.72 -2.42 -14.64
N VAL A 19 9.17 -2.88 -13.47
CA VAL A 19 8.55 -2.51 -12.19
C VAL A 19 8.64 -1.00 -11.97
N HIS A 20 9.83 -0.40 -12.12
CA HIS A 20 10.04 1.04 -11.96
C HIS A 20 9.20 1.85 -12.94
N GLN A 21 9.13 1.43 -14.20
CA GLN A 21 8.28 2.08 -15.20
C GLN A 21 6.81 2.07 -14.80
N HIS A 22 6.29 0.94 -14.31
CA HIS A 22 4.88 0.80 -13.97
C HIS A 22 4.47 1.53 -12.69
N ILE A 23 5.39 1.69 -11.74
CA ILE A 23 5.10 2.37 -10.47
C ILE A 23 5.56 3.84 -10.43
N ALA A 24 6.18 4.35 -11.50
CA ALA A 24 6.78 5.69 -11.54
C ALA A 24 5.81 6.83 -11.14
N HIS A 25 4.51 6.65 -11.38
CA HIS A 25 3.46 7.61 -11.05
C HIS A 25 2.52 7.13 -9.95
N ALA A 26 2.85 6.03 -9.28
CA ALA A 26 2.07 5.53 -8.16
C ALA A 26 2.38 6.32 -6.87
N SER A 27 1.43 6.33 -5.93
CA SER A 27 1.69 6.79 -4.57
C SER A 27 2.67 5.82 -3.88
N PRO A 28 3.82 6.29 -3.38
CA PRO A 28 4.71 5.45 -2.58
C PRO A 28 4.00 4.83 -1.37
N SER A 29 3.17 5.62 -0.69
CA SER A 29 2.32 5.16 0.42
C SER A 29 1.44 3.98 0.03
N ALA A 30 0.82 4.04 -1.15
CA ALA A 30 -0.10 3.00 -1.62
C ALA A 30 0.63 1.68 -1.95
N ILE A 31 1.83 1.74 -2.54
CA ILE A 31 2.64 0.54 -2.83
C ILE A 31 3.06 -0.16 -1.54
N VAL A 32 3.59 0.61 -0.58
CA VAL A 32 3.98 0.05 0.73
C VAL A 32 2.76 -0.49 1.48
N ALA A 33 1.63 0.24 1.49
CA ALA A 33 0.38 -0.21 2.11
C ALA A 33 -0.12 -1.53 1.50
N ALA A 34 -0.08 -1.67 0.16
CA ALA A 34 -0.47 -2.89 -0.52
C ALA A 34 0.43 -4.08 -0.15
N LEU A 35 1.75 -3.85 -0.07
CA LEU A 35 2.69 -4.88 0.36
C LEU A 35 2.43 -5.36 1.79
N GLU A 36 2.16 -4.44 2.73
CA GLU A 36 1.83 -4.79 4.12
C GLU A 36 0.52 -5.59 4.19
N LEU A 37 -0.51 -5.23 3.41
CA LEU A 37 -1.77 -5.96 3.33
C LEU A 37 -1.58 -7.38 2.77
N ILE A 38 -0.90 -7.52 1.62
CA ILE A 38 -0.63 -8.83 0.99
C ILE A 38 0.15 -9.73 1.95
N THR A 39 1.14 -9.15 2.63
CA THR A 39 1.93 -9.85 3.63
C THR A 39 1.09 -10.34 4.80
N ALA A 40 0.23 -9.48 5.37
CA ALA A 40 -0.63 -9.85 6.50
C ALA A 40 -1.70 -10.87 6.09
N ALA A 41 -2.30 -10.72 4.90
CA ALA A 41 -3.28 -11.65 4.35
C ALA A 41 -2.66 -13.04 4.13
N GLY A 42 -1.42 -13.12 3.63
CA GLY A 42 -0.71 -14.39 3.45
C GLY A 42 -0.44 -15.20 4.73
N THR A 43 -0.70 -14.62 5.92
CA THR A 43 -0.63 -15.34 7.20
C THR A 43 -1.96 -15.99 7.62
N LYS A 44 -3.05 -15.71 6.90
CA LYS A 44 -4.39 -16.23 7.22
C LYS A 44 -4.63 -17.56 6.54
N THR A 45 -5.52 -18.36 7.12
CA THR A 45 -5.83 -19.72 6.66
C THR A 45 -7.08 -19.80 5.79
N ASP A 46 -7.85 -18.72 5.71
CA ASP A 46 -9.06 -18.65 4.90
C ASP A 46 -9.37 -17.22 4.43
N ILE A 47 -10.10 -17.16 3.32
CA ILE A 47 -10.48 -15.92 2.63
C ILE A 47 -11.31 -14.98 3.50
N ARG A 48 -12.07 -15.48 4.48
CA ARG A 48 -12.90 -14.62 5.33
C ARG A 48 -12.01 -13.78 6.24
N HIS A 49 -10.97 -14.38 6.82
CA HIS A 49 -10.01 -13.65 7.65
C HIS A 49 -9.10 -12.73 6.82
N GLU A 50 -8.80 -13.08 5.57
CA GLU A 50 -8.10 -12.16 4.63
C GLU A 50 -8.93 -10.91 4.37
N LEU A 51 -10.19 -11.06 3.94
CA LEU A 51 -11.09 -9.95 3.65
C LEU A 51 -11.42 -9.11 4.90
N ALA A 52 -11.41 -9.71 6.09
CA ALA A 52 -11.61 -8.99 7.35
C ALA A 52 -10.51 -7.96 7.63
N LEU A 53 -9.29 -8.16 7.10
CA LEU A 53 -8.22 -7.16 7.20
C LEU A 53 -8.51 -5.93 6.32
N GLU A 54 -9.13 -6.14 5.14
CA GLU A 54 -9.34 -5.09 4.15
C GLU A 54 -10.34 -4.02 4.60
N ILE A 55 -11.32 -4.38 5.44
CA ILE A 55 -12.35 -3.43 5.89
C ILE A 55 -11.75 -2.26 6.68
N PRO A 56 -11.11 -2.47 7.86
CA PRO A 56 -10.51 -1.39 8.63
C PRO A 56 -9.33 -0.76 7.88
N PHE A 57 -8.60 -1.54 7.07
CA PHE A 57 -7.46 -1.05 6.31
C PHE A 57 -7.90 -0.09 5.18
N GLY A 58 -8.85 -0.49 4.35
CA GLY A 58 -9.39 0.36 3.28
C GLY A 58 -10.11 1.61 3.82
N GLU A 59 -10.72 1.50 4.99
CA GLU A 59 -11.23 2.65 5.74
C GLU A 59 -10.14 3.64 6.14
N TYR A 60 -9.00 3.17 6.61
CA TYR A 60 -7.87 4.02 6.94
C TYR A 60 -7.25 4.65 5.69
N ILE A 61 -7.01 3.87 4.64
CA ILE A 61 -6.37 4.34 3.39
C ILE A 61 -7.20 5.42 2.71
N ARG A 62 -8.52 5.29 2.64
CA ARG A 62 -9.40 6.32 2.04
C ARG A 62 -9.39 7.66 2.77
N ARG A 63 -8.97 7.67 4.03
CA ARG A 63 -8.84 8.90 4.83
C ARG A 63 -7.45 9.55 4.69
N GLN A 64 -6.50 8.91 4.00
CA GLN A 64 -5.17 9.47 3.78
C GLN A 64 -5.18 10.53 2.66
N PRO A 65 -4.32 11.56 2.75
CA PRO A 65 -4.23 12.62 1.74
C PRO A 65 -3.99 12.09 0.31
N ASP A 66 -3.12 11.09 0.16
CA ASP A 66 -2.77 10.49 -1.13
C ASP A 66 -3.98 9.89 -1.86
N PHE A 67 -4.99 9.38 -1.14
CA PHE A 67 -6.21 8.87 -1.78
C PHE A 67 -6.99 10.01 -2.43
N ALA A 68 -7.23 11.10 -1.69
CA ALA A 68 -7.93 12.26 -2.21
C ALA A 68 -7.16 12.90 -3.37
N GLU A 69 -5.83 12.97 -3.28
CA GLU A 69 -4.98 13.52 -4.33
C GLU A 69 -4.98 12.66 -5.61
N GLY A 70 -4.93 11.34 -5.47
CA GLY A 70 -5.07 10.42 -6.60
C GLY A 70 -6.43 10.56 -7.29
N VAL A 71 -7.51 10.66 -6.51
CA VAL A 71 -8.87 10.92 -7.02
C VAL A 71 -8.93 12.27 -7.72
N ARG A 72 -8.35 13.33 -7.14
CA ARG A 72 -8.29 14.66 -7.77
C ARG A 72 -7.62 14.58 -9.13
N ALA A 73 -6.39 14.07 -9.18
CA ALA A 73 -5.60 14.01 -10.41
C ALA A 73 -6.29 13.18 -11.51
N VAL A 74 -6.74 11.96 -11.18
CA VAL A 74 -7.23 11.01 -12.19
C VAL A 74 -8.69 11.26 -12.57
N LEU A 75 -9.56 11.50 -11.59
CA LEU A 75 -11.01 11.49 -11.79
C LEU A 75 -11.63 12.90 -11.86
N VAL A 76 -11.07 13.87 -11.12
CA VAL A 76 -11.63 15.23 -11.05
C VAL A 76 -11.01 16.13 -12.12
N ASP A 77 -9.71 16.39 -12.00
CA ASP A 77 -8.96 17.26 -12.89
C ASP A 77 -8.62 16.58 -14.21
N LYS A 78 -8.55 15.23 -14.20
CA LYS A 78 -8.17 14.39 -15.34
C LYS A 78 -6.80 14.78 -15.90
N ARG A 79 -5.86 15.09 -15.01
CA ARG A 79 -4.47 15.43 -15.31
C ARG A 79 -3.55 14.48 -14.51
N PRO A 80 -2.52 13.90 -15.14
CA PRO A 80 -1.58 13.03 -14.43
C PRO A 80 -0.54 13.87 -13.66
N ASP A 81 -1.00 14.70 -12.73
CA ASP A 81 -0.20 15.67 -11.96
C ASP A 81 -0.23 15.45 -10.45
N ALA A 82 -0.57 14.23 -10.02
CA ALA A 82 -0.71 13.87 -8.61
C ALA A 82 0.58 14.18 -7.82
N GLN A 83 0.42 14.87 -6.69
CA GLN A 83 1.47 15.27 -5.77
C GLN A 83 1.40 14.44 -4.49
N PHE A 84 1.84 13.19 -4.58
CA PHE A 84 1.84 12.27 -3.44
C PHE A 84 2.86 12.66 -2.37
N GLN A 85 2.51 12.41 -1.12
CA GLN A 85 3.40 12.53 0.02
C GLN A 85 3.33 11.30 0.94
N PRO A 86 4.47 10.71 1.28
CA PRO A 86 5.83 11.11 0.91
C PRO A 86 6.18 10.81 -0.56
N LYS A 87 7.27 11.42 -1.06
CA LYS A 87 7.68 11.34 -2.48
C LYS A 87 8.48 10.08 -2.83
N THR A 88 9.07 9.44 -1.84
CA THR A 88 9.90 8.25 -2.04
C THR A 88 9.40 7.10 -1.17
N PHE A 89 9.70 5.86 -1.58
CA PHE A 89 9.32 4.67 -0.83
C PHE A 89 10.02 4.59 0.54
N ALA A 90 11.28 4.99 0.61
CA ALA A 90 12.08 4.99 1.83
C ALA A 90 11.55 5.92 2.92
N ASP A 91 10.79 6.95 2.54
CA ASP A 91 10.20 7.91 3.46
C ASP A 91 8.83 7.46 4.02
N VAL A 92 8.29 6.33 3.55
CA VAL A 92 7.00 5.81 4.00
C VAL A 92 7.18 5.07 5.33
N ASP A 93 6.46 5.49 6.37
CA ASP A 93 6.37 4.74 7.64
C ASP A 93 5.30 3.64 7.54
N PRO A 94 5.67 2.34 7.62
CA PRO A 94 4.71 1.24 7.57
C PRO A 94 4.04 0.94 8.92
N ALA A 95 4.49 1.54 10.03
CA ALA A 95 4.00 1.21 11.37
C ALA A 95 2.48 1.39 11.55
N PRO A 96 1.83 2.44 11.00
CA PRO A 96 0.37 2.58 11.07
C PRO A 96 -0.36 1.44 10.35
N TYR A 97 0.15 1.01 9.18
CA TYR A 97 -0.44 -0.09 8.41
C TYR A 97 -0.40 -1.39 9.22
N ARG A 98 0.78 -1.73 9.74
CA ARG A 98 0.99 -2.94 10.56
C ARG A 98 0.11 -2.95 11.79
N LYS A 99 -0.05 -1.81 12.46
CA LYS A 99 -0.92 -1.69 13.64
C LYS A 99 -2.38 -2.01 13.33
N ILE A 100 -2.89 -1.57 12.18
CA ILE A 100 -4.27 -1.86 11.76
C ILE A 100 -4.40 -3.34 11.39
N LEU A 101 -3.43 -3.88 10.65
CA LEU A 101 -3.44 -5.26 10.16
C LEU A 101 -3.16 -6.30 11.25
N SER A 102 -2.57 -5.89 12.37
CA SER A 102 -2.38 -6.74 13.55
C SER A 102 -3.64 -6.85 14.41
N TYR A 103 -4.65 -6.00 14.20
CA TYR A 103 -5.89 -6.07 14.96
C TYR A 103 -6.70 -7.28 14.50
N SER A 104 -6.84 -8.27 15.37
CA SER A 104 -7.70 -9.41 15.11
C SER A 104 -9.11 -9.09 15.55
N ALA A 105 -10.08 -9.16 14.64
CA ALA A 105 -11.50 -9.15 15.02
C ALA A 105 -11.87 -10.34 15.93
N ALA A 106 -10.97 -11.31 16.15
CA ALA A 106 -11.14 -12.40 17.10
C ALA A 106 -11.11 -11.97 18.58
N ASP A 107 -10.68 -10.74 18.89
CA ASP A 107 -10.73 -10.20 20.27
C ASP A 107 -12.11 -9.61 20.62
N GLY A 108 -13.07 -9.70 19.70
CA GLY A 108 -14.45 -9.26 19.85
C GLY A 108 -15.44 -10.42 19.82
N ASN A 109 -15.36 -11.34 20.78
CA ASN A 109 -16.50 -12.13 21.26
C ASN A 109 -16.27 -12.70 22.66
#